data_AF-A0A519LTW8-F1
#
_entry.id   AF-A0A519LTW8-F1
#
_cell.length_a   1.000
_cell.length_b   1.000
_cell.length_c   1.000
_cell.angle_alpha   90.00
_cell.angle_beta   90.00
_cell.angle_gamma   90.00
#
_symmetry.space_group_name_H-M   'P 1'
#
loop_
_entity.id
_entity.type
_entity.pdbx_description
1 polymer ?
#
loop_
_entity_poly.entity_id
_entity_poly.type
_entity_poly.pdbx_seq_one_letter_code
_entity_poly.pdbx_strand_id
1 'polypeptide(L)'
;VEGFAKKQAYDVTLYTVSRANVKSDPLVVKVNPDTPPYLLVKPTINAQADFGGIKITGTNPSKSNLGIILLGFEGNVSDVIDQNFSKLPTIDYSVRGYQPVEKRIGYYVIDNFGNISDTTYKTITPLFETILDRSKFSAYRLPSDGVIAYGWDLPYLWDGRTDGSSNGWHTAPGGTMPAIATFGLGVSAKLSRFILWERPDGGDKFAYGHGNPKVFSLWGSNVSSPRDANLPMSAPEGTIIGDWINLGNYNYPPPPSGALPVAHTTADNDFVKAGVSFNVPLVSPKVRFVRLCVSTTWSNGTFAHAMEMAFYGDAR
;
A
#
# COMPACT_ATOMS: atom_id res chain seq x y z
N VAL A 1 29.85 -13.95 -16.14
CA VAL A 1 29.44 -15.10 -15.30
C VAL A 1 28.82 -14.50 -14.05
N GLU A 2 27.61 -14.94 -13.70
CA GLU A 2 26.87 -14.47 -12.52
C GLU A 2 26.56 -15.67 -11.62
N GLY A 3 25.99 -15.43 -10.43
CA GLY A 3 25.57 -16.49 -9.51
C GLY A 3 26.64 -17.01 -8.56
N PHE A 4 27.78 -16.30 -8.43
CA PHE A 4 28.78 -16.64 -7.42
C PHE A 4 28.21 -16.49 -6.01
N ALA A 5 28.41 -17.52 -5.18
CA ALA A 5 27.83 -17.56 -3.83
C ALA A 5 28.53 -16.61 -2.84
N LYS A 6 29.82 -16.30 -3.05
CA LYS A 6 30.66 -15.54 -2.10
C LYS A 6 31.66 -14.64 -2.83
N LYS A 7 32.11 -13.56 -2.16
CA LYS A 7 33.26 -12.74 -2.57
C LYS A 7 34.57 -13.49 -2.30
N GLN A 8 35.01 -14.28 -3.27
CA GLN A 8 36.27 -15.02 -3.22
C GLN A 8 36.78 -15.29 -4.63
N ALA A 9 38.02 -15.76 -4.77
CA ALA A 9 38.54 -16.20 -6.06
C ALA A 9 37.82 -17.48 -6.52
N TYR A 10 37.46 -17.53 -7.81
CA TYR A 10 36.96 -18.74 -8.46
C TYR A 10 37.77 -19.02 -9.72
N ASP A 11 38.05 -20.29 -9.95
CA ASP A 11 38.58 -20.74 -11.23
C ASP A 11 37.41 -21.09 -12.15
N VAL A 12 37.29 -20.35 -13.26
CA VAL A 12 36.27 -20.56 -14.28
C VAL A 12 36.91 -21.24 -15.47
N THR A 13 36.48 -22.47 -15.76
CA THR A 13 36.95 -23.23 -16.92
C THR A 13 36.04 -22.98 -18.12
N LEU A 14 36.60 -22.38 -19.17
CA LEU A 14 35.93 -22.10 -20.43
C LEU A 14 36.29 -23.16 -21.47
N TYR A 15 35.28 -23.65 -22.18
CA TYR A 15 35.44 -24.54 -23.33
C TYR A 15 34.75 -23.90 -24.54
N THR A 16 35.33 -24.05 -25.72
CA THR A 16 34.57 -23.89 -26.96
C THR A 16 34.01 -25.26 -27.36
N VAL A 17 32.76 -25.29 -27.82
CA VAL A 17 32.06 -26.54 -28.16
C VAL A 17 31.62 -26.46 -29.62
N SER A 18 32.00 -27.46 -30.42
CA SER A 18 31.59 -27.54 -31.82
C SER A 18 30.12 -27.96 -31.95
N ARG A 19 29.53 -27.82 -33.14
CA ARG A 19 28.16 -28.29 -33.43
C ARG A 19 27.97 -29.79 -33.20
N ALA A 20 29.05 -30.58 -33.22
CA ALA A 20 29.04 -32.01 -32.93
C ALA A 20 29.29 -32.31 -31.43
N ASN A 21 29.19 -31.32 -30.54
CA ASN A 21 29.44 -31.42 -29.10
C ASN A 21 30.88 -31.82 -28.70
N VAL A 22 31.86 -31.57 -29.58
CA VAL A 22 33.28 -31.77 -29.27
C VAL A 22 33.82 -30.53 -28.55
N LYS A 23 34.44 -30.72 -27.38
CA LYS A 23 35.03 -29.65 -26.56
C LYS A 23 36.48 -29.39 -26.96
N SER A 24 36.90 -28.12 -26.94
CA SER A 24 38.32 -27.75 -27.03
C SER A 24 39.09 -28.08 -25.75
N ASP A 25 40.41 -27.86 -25.78
CA ASP A 25 41.19 -27.72 -24.56
C ASP A 25 40.61 -26.61 -23.66
N PRO A 26 40.65 -26.77 -22.33
CA PRO A 26 40.11 -25.80 -21.39
C PRO A 26 40.99 -24.56 -21.26
N LEU A 27 40.36 -23.38 -21.19
CA LEU A 27 40.99 -22.16 -20.68
C LEU A 27 40.51 -21.91 -19.25
N VAL A 28 41.41 -21.96 -18.27
CA VAL A 28 41.09 -21.63 -16.87
C VAL A 28 41.38 -20.16 -16.61
N VAL A 29 40.36 -19.41 -16.19
CA VAL A 29 40.46 -18.00 -15.83
C VAL A 29 40.10 -17.83 -14.36
N LYS A 30 40.98 -17.21 -13.59
CA LYS A 30 40.70 -16.84 -12.20
C LYS A 30 39.93 -15.52 -12.16
N VAL A 31 38.76 -15.54 -11.55
CA VAL A 31 37.89 -14.36 -11.36
C VAL A 31 37.72 -14.05 -9.88
N ASN A 32 37.56 -12.77 -9.55
CA ASN A 32 37.34 -12.29 -8.18
C ASN A 32 36.04 -11.45 -8.15
N PRO A 33 34.86 -12.10 -8.11
CA PRO A 33 33.59 -11.38 -8.01
C PRO A 33 33.49 -10.58 -6.71
N ASP A 34 32.71 -9.50 -6.76
CA ASP A 34 32.31 -8.75 -5.58
C ASP A 34 31.30 -9.49 -4.70
N THR A 35 30.89 -8.85 -3.60
CA THR A 35 29.85 -9.38 -2.71
C THR A 35 28.55 -9.57 -3.48
N PRO A 36 27.98 -10.79 -3.50
CA PRO A 36 26.74 -11.08 -4.20
C PRO A 36 25.55 -10.23 -3.69
N PRO A 37 24.60 -9.87 -4.57
CA PRO A 37 23.47 -9.01 -4.20
C PRO A 37 22.64 -9.52 -3.01
N TYR A 38 22.40 -10.82 -2.89
CA TYR A 38 21.59 -11.36 -1.78
C TYR A 38 22.25 -11.11 -0.41
N LEU A 39 23.59 -11.13 -0.34
CA LEU A 39 24.35 -10.78 0.88
C LEU A 39 24.41 -9.28 1.14
N LEU A 40 24.33 -8.44 0.11
CA LEU A 40 24.25 -6.99 0.26
C LEU A 40 22.86 -6.54 0.74
N VAL A 41 21.81 -7.23 0.30
CA VAL A 41 20.42 -6.92 0.65
C VAL A 41 20.06 -7.47 2.04
N LYS A 42 20.53 -8.67 2.41
CA LYS A 42 20.15 -9.30 3.68
C LYS A 42 20.27 -8.42 4.94
N PRO A 43 21.34 -7.62 5.13
CA PRO A 43 21.48 -6.72 6.28
C PRO A 43 20.49 -5.56 6.31
N THR A 44 19.91 -5.20 5.16
CA THR A 44 18.93 -4.09 5.05
C THR A 44 17.51 -4.55 5.35
N ILE A 45 17.25 -5.87 5.33
CA ILE A 45 15.93 -6.43 5.57
C ILE A 45 15.56 -6.36 7.05
N ASN A 46 14.43 -5.73 7.34
CA ASN A 46 13.82 -5.66 8.65
C ASN A 46 12.40 -6.22 8.62
N ALA A 47 12.09 -7.08 9.60
CA ALA A 47 10.72 -7.49 9.90
C ALA A 47 10.27 -6.82 11.21
N GLN A 48 9.08 -6.23 11.20
CA GLN A 48 8.47 -5.56 12.36
C GLN A 48 6.97 -5.85 12.45
N ALA A 49 6.39 -5.67 13.63
CA ALA A 49 4.96 -5.80 13.83
C ALA A 49 4.19 -4.83 12.94
N ASP A 50 3.08 -5.30 12.37
CA ASP A 50 2.14 -4.50 11.60
C ASP A 50 0.69 -4.90 11.97
N PHE A 51 -0.26 -4.10 11.54
CA PHE A 51 -1.69 -4.38 11.72
C PHE A 51 -2.11 -5.67 11.00
N GLY A 52 -2.59 -6.63 11.79
CA GLY A 52 -2.97 -7.96 11.34
C GLY A 52 -1.82 -8.75 10.73
N GLY A 53 -0.55 -8.40 11.01
CA GLY A 53 0.56 -8.95 10.25
C GLY A 53 1.97 -8.53 10.63
N ILE A 54 2.87 -8.68 9.65
CA ILE A 54 4.30 -8.40 9.73
C ILE A 54 4.67 -7.52 8.54
N LYS A 55 5.28 -6.37 8.81
CA LYS A 55 5.82 -5.47 7.78
C LYS A 55 7.28 -5.84 7.50
N ILE A 56 7.59 -6.02 6.23
CA ILE A 56 8.93 -6.29 5.71
C ILE A 56 9.41 -5.06 4.96
N THR A 57 10.56 -4.52 5.39
CA THR A 57 11.23 -3.41 4.71
C THR A 57 12.67 -3.73 4.36
N GLY A 58 13.22 -3.03 3.37
CA GLY A 58 14.63 -3.13 3.01
C GLY A 58 14.96 -2.39 1.71
N THR A 59 16.22 -2.48 1.29
CA THR A 59 16.72 -1.84 0.07
C THR A 59 17.46 -2.84 -0.81
N ASN A 60 17.24 -2.74 -2.12
CA ASN A 60 17.88 -3.54 -3.17
C ASN A 60 18.50 -2.61 -4.22
N PRO A 61 19.64 -1.96 -3.91
CA PRO A 61 20.23 -0.94 -4.78
C PRO A 61 20.60 -1.46 -6.17
N SER A 62 20.96 -2.74 -6.28
CA SER A 62 21.34 -3.39 -7.53
C SER A 62 20.15 -3.80 -8.41
N LYS A 63 18.90 -3.66 -7.90
CA LYS A 63 17.67 -4.11 -8.58
C LYS A 63 17.74 -5.57 -9.02
N SER A 64 18.52 -6.38 -8.29
CA SER A 64 18.69 -7.80 -8.57
C SER A 64 17.39 -8.53 -8.25
N ASN A 65 17.06 -9.57 -9.01
CA ASN A 65 15.88 -10.38 -8.69
C ASN A 65 16.18 -11.24 -7.46
N LEU A 66 15.56 -10.91 -6.35
CA LEU A 66 15.79 -11.55 -5.06
C LEU A 66 14.45 -11.94 -4.43
N GLY A 67 14.42 -13.10 -3.79
CA GLY A 67 13.32 -13.54 -2.94
C GLY A 67 13.61 -13.20 -1.49
N ILE A 68 12.65 -12.57 -0.81
CA ILE A 68 12.62 -12.54 0.66
C ILE A 68 11.68 -13.67 1.09
N ILE A 69 12.23 -14.62 1.85
CA ILE A 69 11.47 -15.76 2.35
C ILE A 69 11.21 -15.54 3.83
N LEU A 70 9.94 -15.55 4.21
CA LEU A 70 9.50 -15.43 5.59
C LEU A 70 9.08 -16.80 6.12
N LEU A 71 9.60 -17.13 7.29
CA LEU A 71 9.34 -18.36 8.02
C LEU A 71 8.47 -18.07 9.25
N GLY A 72 7.46 -18.88 9.47
CA GLY A 72 6.67 -18.91 10.70
C GLY A 72 7.04 -20.14 11.51
N PHE A 73 7.14 -19.99 12.84
CA PHE A 73 7.47 -21.09 13.73
C PHE A 73 6.27 -21.55 14.55
N GLU A 74 6.10 -22.86 14.65
CA GLU A 74 5.24 -23.54 15.62
C GLU A 74 6.13 -24.46 16.47
N GLY A 75 6.49 -24.00 17.66
CA GLY A 75 7.51 -24.64 18.49
C GLY A 75 8.88 -24.65 17.79
N ASN A 76 9.37 -25.85 17.47
CA ASN A 76 10.65 -26.07 16.78
C ASN A 76 10.50 -26.33 15.28
N VAL A 77 9.26 -26.39 14.77
CA VAL A 77 8.99 -26.58 13.34
C VAL A 77 8.83 -25.20 12.70
N SER A 78 9.36 -25.05 11.50
CA SER A 78 9.23 -23.83 10.71
C SER A 78 8.65 -24.13 9.34
N ASP A 79 7.71 -23.30 8.91
CA ASP A 79 7.14 -23.33 7.56
C ASP A 79 7.35 -21.99 6.85
N VAL A 80 7.42 -22.05 5.52
CA VAL A 80 7.41 -20.85 4.68
C VAL A 80 6.01 -20.26 4.70
N ILE A 81 5.88 -19.05 5.24
CA ILE A 81 4.60 -18.34 5.38
C ILE A 81 4.44 -17.21 4.37
N ASP A 82 5.52 -16.78 3.73
CA ASP A 82 5.49 -15.83 2.63
C ASP A 82 6.76 -15.94 1.76
N GLN A 83 6.60 -15.66 0.46
CA GLN A 83 7.69 -15.60 -0.51
C GLN A 83 7.47 -14.41 -1.44
N ASN A 84 8.29 -13.37 -1.30
CA ASN A 84 8.18 -12.18 -2.13
C ASN A 84 9.42 -12.02 -3.00
N PHE A 85 9.28 -12.21 -4.31
CA PHE A 85 10.33 -11.99 -5.30
C PHE A 85 10.19 -10.62 -5.96
N SER A 86 11.27 -9.83 -5.96
CA SER A 86 11.23 -8.48 -6.50
C SER A 86 12.58 -8.00 -7.04
N LYS A 87 12.50 -7.08 -8.01
CA LYS A 87 13.62 -6.27 -8.54
C LYS A 87 13.52 -4.81 -8.12
N LEU A 88 12.52 -4.45 -7.31
CA LEU A 88 12.30 -3.07 -6.90
C LEU A 88 13.46 -2.59 -6.03
N PRO A 89 13.89 -1.32 -6.18
CA PRO A 89 14.99 -0.77 -5.38
C PRO A 89 14.64 -0.64 -3.90
N THR A 90 13.35 -0.52 -3.59
CA THR A 90 12.80 -0.48 -2.23
C THR A 90 11.92 -1.70 -2.02
N ILE A 91 12.10 -2.36 -0.89
CA ILE A 91 11.24 -3.43 -0.40
C ILE A 91 10.40 -2.82 0.71
N ASP A 92 9.09 -2.78 0.53
CA ASP A 92 8.11 -2.38 1.53
C ASP A 92 6.79 -3.11 1.25
N TYR A 93 6.48 -4.12 2.05
CA TYR A 93 5.22 -4.86 1.96
C TYR A 93 4.85 -5.46 3.31
N SER A 94 3.60 -5.89 3.46
CA SER A 94 3.09 -6.49 4.69
C SER A 94 2.49 -7.86 4.42
N VAL A 95 2.84 -8.84 5.26
CA VAL A 95 2.23 -10.17 5.29
C VAL A 95 1.14 -10.17 6.34
N ARG A 96 -0.12 -10.39 5.93
CA ARG A 96 -1.32 -10.22 6.76
C ARG A 96 -1.95 -11.57 7.15
N GLY A 97 -3.01 -11.52 7.97
CA GLY A 97 -3.78 -12.68 8.40
C GLY A 97 -3.38 -13.22 9.78
N TYR A 98 -2.58 -12.47 10.53
CA TYR A 98 -2.11 -12.88 11.85
C TYR A 98 -2.87 -12.20 12.98
N GLN A 99 -3.21 -13.00 13.98
CA GLN A 99 -3.76 -12.53 15.24
C GLN A 99 -2.68 -11.79 16.06
N PRO A 100 -3.07 -10.90 17.00
CA PRO A 100 -2.13 -10.18 17.86
C PRO A 100 -1.58 -11.07 18.98
N VAL A 101 -0.99 -12.19 18.59
CA VAL A 101 -0.37 -13.18 19.47
C VAL A 101 1.11 -13.23 19.12
N GLU A 102 1.95 -13.28 20.15
CA GLU A 102 3.39 -13.38 19.98
C GLU A 102 3.77 -14.60 19.12
N LYS A 103 4.56 -14.37 18.07
CA LYS A 103 5.02 -15.41 17.15
C LYS A 103 6.49 -15.27 16.88
N ARG A 104 7.19 -16.40 16.85
CA ARG A 104 8.56 -16.48 16.36
C ARG A 104 8.55 -16.57 14.84
N ILE A 105 9.38 -15.76 14.21
CA ILE A 105 9.57 -15.71 12.76
C ILE A 105 11.05 -15.84 12.41
N GLY A 106 11.31 -16.24 11.18
CA GLY A 106 12.64 -16.22 10.56
C GLY A 106 12.56 -15.58 9.18
N TYR A 107 13.62 -14.95 8.70
CA TYR A 107 13.66 -14.49 7.30
C TYR A 107 15.07 -14.54 6.71
N TYR A 108 15.13 -14.88 5.43
CA TYR A 108 16.36 -14.92 4.64
C TYR A 108 16.11 -14.41 3.21
N VAL A 109 17.20 -14.10 2.52
CA VAL A 109 17.19 -13.67 1.11
C VAL A 109 17.78 -14.79 0.25
N ILE A 110 17.11 -15.09 -0.86
CA ILE A 110 17.51 -16.05 -1.88
C ILE A 110 17.67 -15.36 -3.24
N ASP A 111 18.66 -15.77 -4.04
CA ASP A 111 18.80 -15.33 -5.44
C ASP A 111 18.26 -16.35 -6.45
N ASN A 112 18.27 -15.98 -7.74
CA ASN A 112 17.81 -16.84 -8.82
C ASN A 112 18.69 -18.08 -9.08
N PHE A 113 19.86 -18.15 -8.46
CA PHE A 113 20.82 -19.25 -8.62
C PHE A 113 20.74 -20.23 -7.43
N GLY A 114 19.84 -20.00 -6.48
CA GLY A 114 19.65 -20.83 -5.30
C GLY A 114 20.61 -20.50 -4.15
N ASN A 115 21.35 -19.40 -4.23
CA ASN A 115 22.18 -18.95 -3.10
C ASN A 115 21.28 -18.37 -2.02
N ILE A 116 21.47 -18.82 -0.78
CA ILE A 116 20.68 -18.44 0.39
C ILE A 116 21.59 -17.77 1.43
N SER A 117 21.11 -16.69 2.01
CA SER A 117 21.75 -16.02 3.16
C SER A 117 21.37 -16.66 4.49
N ASP A 118 22.12 -16.34 5.55
CA ASP A 118 21.75 -16.74 6.91
C ASP A 118 20.36 -16.21 7.30
N THR A 119 19.66 -17.00 8.11
CA THR A 119 18.32 -16.65 8.61
C THR A 119 18.41 -15.74 9.82
N THR A 120 17.69 -14.61 9.80
CA THR A 120 17.48 -13.79 10.99
C THR A 120 16.19 -14.20 11.67
N TYR A 121 16.25 -14.44 12.98
CA TYR A 121 15.09 -14.77 13.79
C TYR A 121 14.62 -13.57 14.60
N LYS A 122 13.31 -13.43 14.76
CA LYS A 122 12.69 -12.44 15.64
C LYS A 122 11.44 -13.01 16.31
N THR A 123 11.10 -12.46 17.45
CA THR A 123 9.78 -12.62 18.05
C THR A 123 8.99 -11.35 17.80
N ILE A 124 7.79 -11.48 17.22
CA ILE A 124 6.94 -10.37 16.82
C ILE A 124 5.51 -10.65 17.30
N THR A 125 4.87 -9.62 17.86
CA THR A 125 3.43 -9.63 18.16
C THR A 125 2.75 -8.69 17.17
N PRO A 126 1.98 -9.20 16.20
CA PRO A 126 1.20 -8.37 15.28
C PRO A 126 0.28 -7.39 16.03
N LEU A 127 0.02 -6.24 15.42
CA LEU A 127 -0.94 -5.30 15.98
C LEU A 127 -2.36 -5.79 15.65
N PHE A 128 -3.29 -5.63 16.58
CA PHE A 128 -4.68 -5.97 16.36
C PHE A 128 -5.29 -5.08 15.27
N GLU A 129 -5.98 -5.68 14.31
CA GLU A 129 -6.72 -4.96 13.27
C GLU A 129 -8.16 -5.48 13.23
N THR A 130 -9.12 -4.56 13.20
CA THR A 130 -10.51 -4.86 12.86
C THR A 130 -11.05 -3.77 11.93
N ILE A 131 -12.09 -4.10 11.16
CA ILE A 131 -12.90 -3.06 10.52
C ILE A 131 -13.59 -2.23 11.62
N LEU A 132 -13.61 -0.91 11.45
CA LEU A 132 -14.34 -0.02 12.34
C LEU A 132 -15.84 -0.11 12.06
N ASP A 133 -16.63 0.00 13.13
CA ASP A 133 -18.08 -0.08 13.06
C ASP A 133 -18.67 1.20 12.45
N ARG A 134 -19.00 1.13 11.15
CA ARG A 134 -19.61 2.21 10.36
C ARG A 134 -20.90 2.77 10.96
N SER A 135 -21.64 1.99 11.78
CA SER A 135 -22.88 2.47 12.40
C SER A 135 -22.63 3.57 13.44
N LYS A 136 -21.38 3.72 13.88
CA LYS A 136 -20.94 4.78 14.79
C LYS A 136 -20.45 6.03 14.06
N PHE A 137 -20.31 5.97 12.74
CA PHE A 137 -19.80 7.09 11.97
C PHE A 137 -20.87 8.18 11.87
N SER A 138 -20.43 9.43 11.81
CA SER A 138 -21.32 10.58 11.84
C SER A 138 -20.87 11.67 10.89
N ALA A 139 -21.80 12.28 10.18
CA ALA A 139 -21.52 13.49 9.42
C ALA A 139 -20.96 14.60 10.32
N TYR A 140 -19.88 15.25 9.90
CA TYR A 140 -19.25 16.34 10.64
C TYR A 140 -18.79 17.43 9.66
N ARG A 141 -19.74 18.09 9.00
CA ARG A 141 -19.45 19.07 7.96
C ARG A 141 -18.81 20.34 8.55
N LEU A 142 -17.77 20.82 7.88
CA LEU A 142 -17.08 22.05 8.23
C LEU A 142 -17.12 23.05 7.07
N PRO A 143 -16.93 24.36 7.31
CA PRO A 143 -17.03 25.39 6.26
C PRO A 143 -16.15 25.17 5.03
N SER A 144 -14.95 24.58 5.19
CA SER A 144 -14.05 24.23 4.09
C SER A 144 -14.46 22.97 3.29
N ASP A 145 -15.46 22.22 3.75
CA ASP A 145 -15.94 21.02 3.05
C ASP A 145 -16.60 21.38 1.72
N GLY A 146 -16.50 20.48 0.75
CA GLY A 146 -17.15 20.65 -0.54
C GLY A 146 -18.66 20.84 -0.41
N VAL A 147 -19.23 21.74 -1.21
CA VAL A 147 -20.68 21.84 -1.37
C VAL A 147 -21.17 20.55 -2.03
N ILE A 148 -22.10 19.84 -1.39
CA ILE A 148 -22.64 18.57 -1.86
C ILE A 148 -23.73 18.80 -2.92
N ALA A 149 -23.85 17.92 -3.90
CA ALA A 149 -24.80 18.03 -5.00
C ALA A 149 -25.45 16.69 -5.40
N TYR A 150 -26.47 16.77 -6.28
CA TYR A 150 -27.09 15.64 -6.98
C TYR A 150 -27.74 14.56 -6.10
N GLY A 151 -28.05 14.88 -4.84
CA GLY A 151 -28.60 13.91 -3.88
C GLY A 151 -27.59 12.84 -3.45
N TRP A 152 -26.30 13.05 -3.72
CA TRP A 152 -25.17 12.20 -3.36
C TRP A 152 -24.51 12.77 -2.10
N ASP A 153 -24.99 12.35 -0.93
CA ASP A 153 -24.66 12.94 0.36
C ASP A 153 -23.50 12.25 1.09
N LEU A 154 -22.97 12.92 2.10
CA LEU A 154 -21.81 12.51 2.86
C LEU A 154 -21.95 11.11 3.51
N PRO A 155 -23.09 10.73 4.14
CA PRO A 155 -23.21 9.42 4.77
C PRO A 155 -23.08 8.22 3.83
N TYR A 156 -23.25 8.41 2.52
CA TYR A 156 -23.03 7.34 1.56
C TYR A 156 -21.56 6.90 1.48
N LEU A 157 -20.60 7.71 1.97
CA LEU A 157 -19.21 7.25 2.12
C LEU A 157 -19.05 6.12 3.16
N TRP A 158 -20.06 5.75 3.94
CA TRP A 158 -19.93 4.68 4.93
C TRP A 158 -21.20 3.85 5.12
N ASP A 159 -22.11 3.82 4.15
CA ASP A 159 -23.42 3.16 4.30
C ASP A 159 -23.38 1.63 3.98
N GLY A 160 -22.26 1.14 3.47
CA GLY A 160 -22.01 -0.27 3.15
C GLY A 160 -22.33 -0.64 1.70
N ARG A 161 -22.58 0.33 0.82
CA ARG A 161 -23.02 0.08 -0.55
C ARG A 161 -21.86 0.10 -1.55
N THR A 162 -21.25 -1.06 -1.74
CA THR A 162 -20.18 -1.28 -2.74
C THR A 162 -20.70 -1.89 -4.05
N ASP A 163 -22.00 -1.81 -4.33
CA ASP A 163 -22.61 -2.46 -5.51
C ASP A 163 -22.30 -1.76 -6.84
N GLY A 164 -21.80 -0.52 -6.78
CA GLY A 164 -21.42 0.29 -7.95
C GLY A 164 -22.56 1.07 -8.60
N SER A 165 -23.78 0.97 -8.07
CA SER A 165 -25.00 1.59 -8.60
C SER A 165 -25.75 2.46 -7.60
N SER A 166 -25.56 2.21 -6.29
CA SER A 166 -26.04 3.06 -5.21
C SER A 166 -25.44 4.46 -5.28
N ASN A 167 -26.07 5.42 -4.60
CA ASN A 167 -25.50 6.77 -4.50
C ASN A 167 -24.22 6.73 -3.65
N GLY A 168 -23.25 7.56 -4.01
CA GLY A 168 -22.08 7.88 -3.19
C GLY A 168 -22.11 9.32 -2.69
N TRP A 169 -20.96 9.85 -2.30
CA TRP A 169 -20.76 11.28 -2.03
C TRP A 169 -20.35 12.01 -3.31
N HIS A 170 -20.87 13.22 -3.55
CA HIS A 170 -20.51 14.04 -4.71
C HIS A 170 -20.52 15.53 -4.37
N THR A 171 -19.43 16.24 -4.69
CA THR A 171 -19.40 17.71 -4.58
C THR A 171 -19.92 18.39 -5.85
N ALA A 172 -20.47 19.59 -5.73
CA ALA A 172 -20.84 20.41 -6.87
C ALA A 172 -19.61 20.76 -7.72
N PRO A 173 -19.74 20.82 -9.06
CA PRO A 173 -18.71 21.38 -9.94
C PRO A 173 -18.48 22.86 -9.64
N GLY A 174 -17.25 23.34 -9.87
CA GLY A 174 -16.87 24.73 -9.64
C GLY A 174 -16.48 25.06 -8.20
N GLY A 175 -16.30 24.04 -7.34
CA GLY A 175 -15.88 24.21 -5.95
C GLY A 175 -14.40 24.55 -5.79
N THR A 176 -14.03 24.98 -4.58
CA THR A 176 -12.62 25.13 -4.18
C THR A 176 -11.96 23.76 -4.05
N MET A 177 -10.69 23.66 -4.45
CA MET A 177 -9.87 22.45 -4.30
C MET A 177 -8.87 22.62 -3.14
N PRO A 178 -8.56 21.54 -2.38
CA PRO A 178 -9.04 20.17 -2.56
C PRO A 178 -10.53 20.04 -2.24
N ALA A 179 -11.21 19.08 -2.88
CA ALA A 179 -12.57 18.74 -2.53
C ALA A 179 -12.55 17.92 -1.23
N ILE A 180 -13.16 18.44 -0.15
CA ILE A 180 -13.05 17.89 1.20
C ILE A 180 -14.37 17.25 1.64
N ALA A 181 -14.26 16.07 2.27
CA ALA A 181 -15.32 15.43 3.04
C ALA A 181 -14.84 15.18 4.48
N THR A 182 -15.53 15.76 5.48
CA THR A 182 -15.21 15.57 6.90
C THR A 182 -16.27 14.73 7.62
N PHE A 183 -15.84 13.68 8.34
CA PHE A 183 -16.74 12.85 9.15
C PHE A 183 -16.06 12.29 10.40
N GLY A 184 -16.88 11.90 11.38
CA GLY A 184 -16.45 11.26 12.62
C GLY A 184 -16.51 9.74 12.51
N LEU A 185 -15.55 9.06 13.14
CA LEU A 185 -15.47 7.59 13.22
C LEU A 185 -16.25 7.02 14.41
N GLY A 186 -16.79 7.88 15.29
CA GLY A 186 -17.49 7.48 16.52
C GLY A 186 -16.60 6.90 17.63
N VAL A 187 -15.33 6.63 17.35
CA VAL A 187 -14.32 6.09 18.27
C VAL A 187 -12.99 6.79 18.07
N SER A 188 -12.10 6.74 19.07
CA SER A 188 -10.69 7.13 18.90
C SER A 188 -9.90 5.89 18.50
N ALA A 189 -9.50 5.80 17.23
CA ALA A 189 -8.85 4.61 16.68
C ALA A 189 -7.48 4.91 16.09
N LYS A 190 -6.54 3.99 16.26
CA LYS A 190 -5.29 3.97 15.51
C LYS A 190 -5.56 3.27 14.19
N LEU A 191 -5.63 4.03 13.11
CA LEU A 191 -5.95 3.52 11.78
C LEU A 191 -4.77 2.73 11.22
N SER A 192 -5.07 1.62 10.56
CA SER A 192 -4.11 0.78 9.87
C SER A 192 -4.16 0.96 8.36
N ARG A 193 -5.38 1.08 7.82
CA ARG A 193 -5.67 1.25 6.40
C ARG A 193 -7.11 1.71 6.23
N PHE A 194 -7.42 2.16 5.03
CA PHE A 194 -8.78 2.33 4.57
C PHE A 194 -8.93 1.74 3.17
N ILE A 195 -10.16 1.44 2.78
CA ILE A 195 -10.52 1.09 1.41
C ILE A 195 -11.34 2.24 0.86
N LEU A 196 -11.05 2.66 -0.37
CA LEU A 196 -11.82 3.64 -1.12
C LEU A 196 -12.42 2.95 -2.35
N TRP A 197 -13.73 3.06 -2.51
CA TRP A 197 -14.42 2.66 -3.73
C TRP A 197 -14.73 3.90 -4.57
N GLU A 198 -14.12 3.95 -5.75
CA GLU A 198 -14.46 4.90 -6.79
C GLU A 198 -15.76 4.50 -7.50
N ARG A 199 -16.37 5.43 -8.22
CA ARG A 199 -17.56 5.19 -9.05
C ARG A 199 -17.18 4.32 -10.25
N PRO A 200 -17.67 3.07 -10.34
CA PRO A 200 -17.44 2.25 -11.51
C PRO A 200 -18.34 2.67 -12.68
N ASP A 201 -18.14 2.04 -13.83
CA ASP A 201 -19.03 2.15 -14.96
C ASP A 201 -20.43 1.63 -14.63
N GLY A 202 -21.43 2.31 -15.21
CA GLY A 202 -22.83 1.92 -15.17
C GLY A 202 -23.47 2.17 -16.54
N GLY A 203 -24.52 2.99 -16.58
CA GLY A 203 -25.06 3.49 -17.86
C GLY A 203 -24.07 4.35 -18.65
N ASP A 204 -23.19 5.06 -17.95
CA ASP A 204 -22.07 5.82 -18.51
C ASP A 204 -20.73 5.28 -17.98
N LYS A 205 -19.63 5.70 -18.62
CA LYS A 205 -18.26 5.36 -18.22
C LYS A 205 -17.71 6.32 -17.17
N PHE A 206 -17.41 5.81 -15.98
CA PHE A 206 -16.89 6.61 -14.86
C PHE A 206 -15.59 6.08 -14.28
N ALA A 207 -15.31 4.77 -14.38
CA ALA A 207 -14.06 4.23 -13.87
C ALA A 207 -12.87 4.97 -14.50
N TYR A 208 -11.87 5.32 -13.70
CA TYR A 208 -10.72 6.11 -14.16
C TYR A 208 -11.11 7.42 -14.90
N GLY A 209 -12.22 8.04 -14.51
CA GLY A 209 -12.75 9.24 -15.14
C GLY A 209 -13.56 10.12 -14.18
N HIS A 210 -14.01 11.27 -14.70
CA HIS A 210 -14.89 12.20 -13.99
C HIS A 210 -14.34 12.61 -12.60
N GLY A 211 -15.20 12.67 -11.58
CA GLY A 211 -14.90 13.12 -10.23
C GLY A 211 -14.19 12.08 -9.36
N ASN A 212 -13.80 10.93 -9.91
CA ASN A 212 -13.12 9.90 -9.14
C ASN A 212 -11.75 10.41 -8.62
N PRO A 213 -11.37 10.16 -7.35
CA PRO A 213 -10.17 10.73 -6.75
C PRO A 213 -8.88 10.12 -7.31
N LYS A 214 -8.09 10.91 -8.05
CA LYS A 214 -6.81 10.47 -8.60
C LYS A 214 -5.65 10.69 -7.63
N VAL A 215 -5.58 11.89 -7.05
CA VAL A 215 -4.58 12.26 -6.03
C VAL A 215 -5.33 12.85 -4.85
N PHE A 216 -5.06 12.32 -3.67
CA PHE A 216 -5.76 12.72 -2.46
C PHE A 216 -4.90 12.51 -1.22
N SER A 217 -5.31 13.13 -0.12
CA SER A 217 -4.70 12.91 1.19
C SER A 217 -5.77 12.56 2.21
N LEU A 218 -5.38 11.81 3.23
CA LEU A 218 -6.20 11.56 4.40
C LEU A 218 -5.66 12.39 5.55
N TRP A 219 -6.51 13.16 6.19
CA TRP A 219 -6.17 13.89 7.42
C TRP A 219 -7.03 13.37 8.56
N GLY A 220 -6.58 13.58 9.80
CA GLY A 220 -7.40 13.23 10.95
C GLY A 220 -7.18 14.13 12.15
N SER A 221 -8.08 14.01 13.11
CA SER A 221 -8.00 14.71 14.39
C SER A 221 -8.50 13.82 15.50
N ASN A 222 -7.86 13.88 16.66
CA ASN A 222 -8.31 13.21 17.88
C ASN A 222 -9.03 14.16 18.85
N VAL A 223 -9.14 15.45 18.50
CA VAL A 223 -9.86 16.45 19.29
C VAL A 223 -11.35 16.10 19.31
N SER A 224 -12.06 16.38 20.42
CA SER A 224 -13.48 16.03 20.57
C SER A 224 -14.40 16.80 19.62
N SER A 225 -14.01 18.03 19.27
CA SER A 225 -14.72 18.93 18.37
C SER A 225 -13.68 19.72 17.56
N PRO A 226 -13.06 19.11 16.54
CA PRO A 226 -12.01 19.77 15.78
C PRO A 226 -12.58 20.97 15.02
N ARG A 227 -11.82 22.06 15.02
CA ARG A 227 -12.15 23.28 14.28
C ARG A 227 -11.85 23.11 12.80
N ASP A 228 -12.44 23.98 12.00
CA ASP A 228 -12.13 24.03 10.58
C ASP A 228 -10.69 24.50 10.31
N ALA A 229 -10.15 24.08 9.18
CA ALA A 229 -8.84 24.48 8.70
C ALA A 229 -8.80 24.38 7.16
N ASN A 230 -8.18 25.36 6.51
CA ASN A 230 -7.90 25.30 5.08
C ASN A 230 -6.70 24.38 4.85
N LEU A 231 -6.97 23.17 4.34
CA LEU A 231 -5.94 22.19 4.06
C LEU A 231 -5.37 22.39 2.64
N PRO A 232 -4.04 22.27 2.45
CA PRO A 232 -3.42 22.41 1.15
C PRO A 232 -3.70 21.19 0.27
N MET A 233 -3.46 21.34 -1.03
CA MET A 233 -3.52 20.25 -2.01
C MET A 233 -2.52 19.12 -1.72
N SER A 234 -1.44 19.41 -1.01
CA SER A 234 -0.46 18.44 -0.55
C SER A 234 0.29 18.99 0.64
N ALA A 235 0.64 18.11 1.59
CA ALA A 235 1.56 18.40 2.68
C ALA A 235 2.34 17.13 3.04
N PRO A 236 3.57 17.23 3.58
CA PRO A 236 4.26 16.06 4.10
C PRO A 236 3.42 15.31 5.14
N GLU A 237 3.55 13.99 5.20
CA GLU A 237 2.93 13.16 6.25
C GLU A 237 3.35 13.67 7.65
N GLY A 238 2.42 13.68 8.60
CA GLY A 238 2.64 14.22 9.94
C GLY A 238 2.57 15.75 10.05
N THR A 239 2.39 16.49 8.94
CA THR A 239 2.13 17.94 9.00
C THR A 239 0.85 18.22 9.79
N ILE A 240 0.90 19.19 10.70
CA ILE A 240 -0.24 19.63 11.52
C ILE A 240 -0.70 21.01 11.05
N ILE A 241 -2.00 21.16 10.76
CA ILE A 241 -2.65 22.42 10.42
C ILE A 241 -3.93 22.55 11.25
N GLY A 242 -3.94 23.52 12.18
CA GLY A 242 -5.02 23.61 13.16
C GLY A 242 -5.11 22.34 14.00
N ASP A 243 -6.29 21.74 14.05
CA ASP A 243 -6.55 20.51 14.81
C ASP A 243 -6.33 19.22 13.97
N TRP A 244 -5.83 19.35 12.73
CA TRP A 244 -5.72 18.25 11.76
C TRP A 244 -4.27 17.86 11.49
N ILE A 245 -3.99 16.56 11.46
CA ILE A 245 -2.71 15.99 11.06
C ILE A 245 -2.85 15.21 9.75
N ASN A 246 -1.89 15.37 8.84
CA ASN A 246 -1.82 14.59 7.60
C ASN A 246 -1.42 13.15 7.93
N LEU A 247 -2.30 12.20 7.60
CA LEU A 247 -2.12 10.77 7.83
C LEU A 247 -1.52 10.03 6.63
N GLY A 248 -1.41 10.66 5.46
CA GLY A 248 -0.89 10.04 4.26
C GLY A 248 -1.28 10.78 2.99
N ASN A 249 -0.45 10.66 1.96
CA ASN A 249 -0.71 11.17 0.62
C ASN A 249 -0.76 10.01 -0.37
N TYR A 250 -1.77 9.98 -1.23
CA TYR A 250 -2.12 8.81 -2.01
C TYR A 250 -2.34 9.17 -3.48
N ASN A 251 -1.91 8.27 -4.35
CA ASN A 251 -2.32 8.24 -5.75
C ASN A 251 -3.18 6.99 -5.92
N TYR A 252 -4.35 7.13 -6.54
CA TYR A 252 -5.12 5.96 -6.94
C TYR A 252 -4.33 5.18 -8.00
N PRO A 253 -4.20 3.85 -7.88
CA PRO A 253 -3.40 3.06 -8.82
C PRO A 253 -3.88 3.25 -10.26
N PRO A 254 -2.99 3.41 -11.25
CA PRO A 254 -3.40 3.51 -12.65
C PRO A 254 -4.13 2.24 -13.12
N PRO A 255 -4.85 2.30 -14.27
CA PRO A 255 -5.50 1.13 -14.86
C PRO A 255 -4.55 -0.08 -14.91
N PRO A 256 -4.89 -1.22 -14.29
CA PRO A 256 -4.04 -2.42 -14.30
C PRO A 256 -3.68 -2.91 -15.69
N SER A 257 -4.53 -2.67 -16.70
CA SER A 257 -4.28 -3.00 -18.10
C SER A 257 -3.16 -2.16 -18.74
N GLY A 258 -2.79 -1.03 -18.13
CA GLY A 258 -1.93 0.00 -18.73
C GLY A 258 -2.64 0.93 -19.71
N ALA A 259 -3.96 0.82 -19.88
CA ALA A 259 -4.74 1.72 -20.70
C ALA A 259 -4.68 3.17 -20.17
N LEU A 260 -4.89 4.13 -21.07
CA LEU A 260 -5.05 5.53 -20.67
C LEU A 260 -6.39 5.71 -19.93
N PRO A 261 -6.48 6.69 -19.00
CA PRO A 261 -7.73 7.05 -18.35
C PRO A 261 -8.85 7.27 -19.38
N VAL A 262 -10.10 6.93 -19.03
CA VAL A 262 -11.30 6.96 -19.91
C VAL A 262 -11.31 5.92 -21.04
N ALA A 263 -10.14 5.46 -21.50
CA ALA A 263 -9.99 4.33 -22.42
C ALA A 263 -9.83 2.98 -21.68
N HIS A 264 -10.27 2.93 -20.43
CA HIS A 264 -10.14 1.77 -19.57
C HIS A 264 -10.95 0.57 -20.09
N THR A 265 -10.48 -0.62 -19.72
CA THR A 265 -11.06 -1.90 -20.09
C THR A 265 -12.06 -2.39 -19.04
N THR A 266 -12.78 -3.48 -19.33
CA THR A 266 -13.64 -4.14 -18.34
C THR A 266 -12.85 -4.58 -17.10
N ALA A 267 -11.62 -5.08 -17.27
CA ALA A 267 -10.77 -5.48 -16.15
C ALA A 267 -10.38 -4.29 -15.26
N ASP A 268 -10.16 -3.11 -15.86
CA ASP A 268 -9.89 -1.89 -15.11
C ASP A 268 -11.13 -1.40 -14.33
N ASN A 269 -12.32 -1.52 -14.95
CA ASN A 269 -13.58 -1.23 -14.27
C ASN A 269 -13.82 -2.19 -13.08
N ASP A 270 -13.55 -3.48 -13.26
CA ASP A 270 -13.69 -4.48 -12.19
C ASP A 270 -12.71 -4.19 -11.03
N PHE A 271 -11.51 -3.70 -11.33
CA PHE A 271 -10.56 -3.22 -10.32
C PHE A 271 -11.11 -2.04 -9.52
N VAL A 272 -11.70 -1.04 -10.19
CA VAL A 272 -12.37 0.09 -9.52
C VAL A 272 -13.54 -0.39 -8.66
N LYS A 273 -14.37 -1.29 -9.18
CA LYS A 273 -15.54 -1.84 -8.47
C LYS A 273 -15.15 -2.63 -7.22
N ALA A 274 -13.98 -3.29 -7.22
CA ALA A 274 -13.49 -4.02 -6.06
C ALA A 274 -13.06 -3.10 -4.90
N GLY A 275 -12.74 -1.84 -5.19
CA GLY A 275 -12.19 -0.87 -4.24
C GLY A 275 -10.71 -1.10 -3.97
N VAL A 276 -10.01 -0.03 -3.57
CA VAL A 276 -8.55 -0.06 -3.36
C VAL A 276 -8.23 0.19 -1.89
N SER A 277 -7.40 -0.69 -1.32
CA SER A 277 -6.89 -0.55 0.04
C SER A 277 -5.63 0.31 0.07
N PHE A 278 -5.63 1.32 0.93
CA PHE A 278 -4.52 2.24 1.17
C PHE A 278 -4.06 2.14 2.61
N ASN A 279 -2.76 1.94 2.83
CA ASN A 279 -2.19 1.85 4.16
C ASN A 279 -2.13 3.23 4.84
N VAL A 280 -2.41 3.26 6.13
CA VAL A 280 -2.09 4.40 6.99
C VAL A 280 -0.74 4.09 7.67
N PRO A 281 0.23 5.02 7.66
CA PRO A 281 1.52 4.82 8.32
C PRO A 281 1.37 4.43 9.79
N LEU A 282 2.17 3.46 10.24
CA LEU A 282 2.17 2.99 11.63
C LEU A 282 2.50 4.07 12.67
N VAL A 283 3.20 5.12 12.24
CA VAL A 283 3.55 6.28 13.06
C VAL A 283 2.37 7.23 13.27
N SER A 284 1.29 7.09 12.51
CA SER A 284 0.11 7.94 12.62
C SER A 284 -0.54 7.82 14.00
N PRO A 285 -1.03 8.94 14.57
CA PRO A 285 -1.69 8.93 15.87
C PRO A 285 -3.09 8.32 15.79
N LYS A 286 -3.70 8.11 16.97
CA LYS A 286 -5.15 7.84 17.04
C LYS A 286 -5.94 9.05 16.54
N VAL A 287 -7.08 8.80 15.89
CA VAL A 287 -7.99 9.83 15.40
C VAL A 287 -9.45 9.47 15.67
N ARG A 288 -10.29 10.49 15.83
CA ARG A 288 -11.75 10.42 15.99
C ARG A 288 -12.50 10.95 14.78
N PHE A 289 -11.88 11.86 14.05
CA PHE A 289 -12.40 12.47 12.84
C PHE A 289 -11.40 12.30 11.72
N VAL A 290 -11.90 12.17 10.50
CA VAL A 290 -11.09 12.09 9.29
C VAL A 290 -11.58 13.08 8.25
N ARG A 291 -10.65 13.52 7.39
CA ARG A 291 -10.95 14.26 6.18
C ARG A 291 -10.35 13.53 4.99
N LEU A 292 -11.20 13.22 4.02
CA LEU A 292 -10.74 12.92 2.66
C LEU A 292 -10.55 14.26 1.94
N CYS A 293 -9.33 14.52 1.47
CA CYS A 293 -8.99 15.74 0.74
C CYS A 293 -8.55 15.36 -0.67
N VAL A 294 -9.46 15.47 -1.64
CA VAL A 294 -9.21 15.12 -3.04
C VAL A 294 -8.56 16.31 -3.75
N SER A 295 -7.28 16.15 -4.06
CA SER A 295 -6.46 17.18 -4.70
C SER A 295 -6.69 17.21 -6.21
N THR A 296 -6.69 16.06 -6.86
CA THR A 296 -7.03 15.97 -8.29
C THR A 296 -7.93 14.78 -8.56
N THR A 297 -8.79 14.92 -9.55
CA THR A 297 -9.65 13.85 -10.05
C THR A 297 -9.17 13.37 -11.40
N TRP A 298 -9.67 12.23 -11.85
CA TRP A 298 -9.29 11.67 -13.15
C TRP A 298 -9.66 12.57 -14.34
N SER A 299 -10.68 13.43 -14.20
CA SER A 299 -11.01 14.46 -15.22
C SER A 299 -10.28 15.79 -15.04
N ASN A 300 -9.52 15.99 -13.96
CA ASN A 300 -9.02 17.30 -13.50
C ASN A 300 -10.14 18.34 -13.27
N GLY A 301 -11.37 17.89 -13.00
CA GLY A 301 -12.48 18.77 -12.61
C GLY A 301 -12.32 19.31 -11.19
N THR A 302 -13.05 20.39 -10.90
CA THR A 302 -13.09 21.05 -9.57
C THR A 302 -14.20 20.47 -8.67
N PHE A 303 -14.33 19.15 -8.69
CA PHE A 303 -15.29 18.39 -7.90
C PHE A 303 -14.79 16.97 -7.72
N ALA A 304 -15.31 16.26 -6.71
CA ALA A 304 -15.01 14.87 -6.47
C ALA A 304 -16.28 14.05 -6.18
N HIS A 305 -16.19 12.75 -6.43
CA HIS A 305 -17.13 11.76 -5.93
C HIS A 305 -16.43 10.49 -5.48
N ALA A 306 -17.06 9.73 -4.60
CA ALA A 306 -16.65 8.39 -4.20
C ALA A 306 -17.86 7.62 -3.70
N MET A 307 -17.84 6.29 -3.86
CA MET A 307 -18.97 5.44 -3.55
C MET A 307 -19.02 5.06 -2.08
N GLU A 308 -17.87 4.73 -1.51
CA GLU A 308 -17.79 4.13 -0.18
C GLU A 308 -16.36 4.24 0.37
N MET A 309 -16.23 4.25 1.69
CA MET A 309 -14.98 4.12 2.42
C MET A 309 -15.13 3.20 3.62
N ALA A 310 -14.19 2.27 3.79
CA ALA A 310 -14.12 1.42 4.97
C ALA A 310 -12.79 1.64 5.69
N PHE A 311 -12.84 1.79 7.02
CA PHE A 311 -11.64 2.03 7.84
C PHE A 311 -11.33 0.81 8.70
N TYR A 312 -10.04 0.51 8.83
CA TYR A 312 -9.53 -0.56 9.68
C TYR A 312 -8.54 0.01 10.69
N GLY A 313 -8.45 -0.63 11.85
CA GLY A 313 -7.49 -0.25 12.88
C GLY A 313 -7.82 -0.84 14.24
N ASP A 314 -7.33 -0.16 15.28
CA ASP A 314 -7.55 -0.52 16.68
C ASP A 314 -8.22 0.63 17.44
N ALA A 315 -9.44 0.39 17.93
CA ALA A 315 -10.22 1.33 18.72
C ALA A 315 -10.11 1.11 20.24
N ARG A 316 -9.32 0.13 20.70
CA ARG A 316 -9.13 -0.20 22.12
C ARG A 316 -8.17 0.77 22.80
#